data_AF-A0A1J5JNC6-F1
#
_entry.id   AF-A0A1J5JNC6-F1
#
_cell.length_a   1.000
_cell.length_b   1.000
_cell.length_c   1.000
_cell.angle_alpha   90.00
_cell.angle_beta   90.00
_cell.angle_gamma   90.00
#
_symmetry.space_group_name_H-M   'P 1'
#
loop_
_entity.id
_entity.type
_entity.pdbx_description
1 polymer ?
#
loop_
_entity_poly.entity_id
_entity_poly.type
_entity_poly.pdbx_seq_one_letter_code
_entity_poly.pdbx_strand_id
1 'polypeptide(L)'
;MTDPITRTDAEWRSQLTELEFKVTRQHGTERAFSHDDFPDEPGIFHCICCDAALFDHAAKFDSGTGWPSFRAPLDNGMVATSEDRSLFMRRTEVHC
;
A
#
# COMPACT_ATOMS: atom_id res chain seq x y z
N MET A 1 -0.05 0.34 18.12
CA MET A 1 -0.72 -0.91 17.73
C MET A 1 -2.18 -0.57 17.53
N THR A 2 -2.57 -0.37 16.27
CA THR A 2 -3.96 -0.09 15.90
C THR A 2 -4.65 -1.44 15.72
N ASP A 3 -5.82 -1.62 16.32
CA ASP A 3 -6.55 -2.88 16.22
C ASP A 3 -6.92 -3.19 14.75
N PRO A 4 -6.86 -4.47 14.33
CA PRO A 4 -7.21 -4.84 12.97
C PRO A 4 -8.67 -4.50 12.67
N ILE A 5 -8.89 -3.66 11.65
CA ILE A 5 -10.24 -3.26 11.23
C ILE A 5 -10.96 -4.48 10.67
N THR A 6 -11.93 -4.98 11.43
CA THR A 6 -12.77 -6.10 11.03
C THR A 6 -14.02 -5.55 10.34
N ARG A 7 -14.09 -5.74 9.03
CA ARG A 7 -15.24 -5.42 8.18
C ARG A 7 -15.43 -6.56 7.18
N THR A 8 -16.66 -6.73 6.72
CA THR A 8 -17.02 -7.70 5.68
C THR A 8 -16.50 -7.25 4.30
N ASP A 9 -16.31 -8.20 3.40
CA ASP A 9 -15.94 -7.91 2.01
C ASP A 9 -16.95 -6.98 1.31
N ALA A 10 -18.23 -7.10 1.66
CA ALA A 10 -19.28 -6.23 1.12
C ALA A 10 -19.11 -4.78 1.57
N GLU A 11 -18.77 -4.54 2.85
CA GLU A 11 -18.49 -3.20 3.37
C GLU A 11 -17.25 -2.59 2.73
N TRP A 12 -16.20 -3.39 2.51
CA TRP A 12 -15.00 -2.90 1.82
C TRP A 12 -15.26 -2.57 0.36
N ARG A 13 -15.96 -3.44 -0.37
CA ARG A 13 -16.37 -3.19 -1.78
C ARG A 13 -17.28 -1.97 -1.93
N SER A 14 -17.97 -1.56 -0.86
CA SER A 14 -18.79 -0.34 -0.88
C SER A 14 -17.98 0.94 -0.66
N GLN A 15 -16.79 0.85 -0.07
CA GLN A 15 -15.92 1.99 0.27
C GLN A 15 -14.73 2.14 -0.68
N LEU A 16 -14.27 1.02 -1.23
CA LEU A 16 -13.11 0.94 -2.11
C LEU A 16 -13.55 0.69 -3.55
N THR A 17 -12.81 1.24 -4.49
CA THR A 17 -12.87 0.83 -5.89
C THR A 17 -12.47 -0.64 -6.04
N GLU A 18 -12.81 -1.25 -7.17
CA GLU A 18 -12.46 -2.64 -7.44
C GLU A 18 -10.94 -2.88 -7.41
N LEU A 19 -10.15 -1.91 -7.91
CA LEU A 19 -8.70 -1.98 -7.90
C LEU A 19 -8.14 -1.89 -6.48
N GLU A 20 -8.59 -0.91 -5.69
CA GLU A 20 -8.15 -0.73 -4.30
C GLU A 20 -8.50 -1.96 -3.45
N PHE A 21 -9.70 -2.51 -3.60
CA PHE A 21 -10.09 -3.74 -2.91
C PHE A 21 -9.19 -4.91 -3.32
N LYS A 22 -8.92 -5.07 -4.62
CA LYS A 22 -8.07 -6.14 -5.12
C LYS A 22 -6.63 -6.01 -4.60
N VAL A 23 -6.07 -4.81 -4.59
CA VAL A 23 -4.70 -4.57 -4.11
C VAL A 23 -4.60 -4.75 -2.60
N THR A 24 -5.48 -4.10 -1.82
CA THR A 24 -5.38 -4.06 -0.35
C THR A 24 -5.93 -5.30 0.37
N ARG A 25 -6.93 -5.99 -0.21
CA ARG A 25 -7.59 -7.14 0.43
C ARG A 25 -7.32 -8.47 -0.25
N GLN A 26 -6.99 -8.47 -1.53
CA GLN A 26 -6.70 -9.70 -2.29
C GLN A 26 -5.21 -9.86 -2.65
N HIS A 27 -4.33 -9.04 -2.07
CA HIS A 27 -2.88 -9.05 -2.36
C HIS A 27 -2.58 -8.93 -3.86
N GLY A 28 -3.45 -8.21 -4.59
CA GLY A 28 -3.27 -7.95 -6.00
C GLY A 28 -2.18 -6.91 -6.25
N THR A 29 -1.66 -6.89 -7.47
CA THR A 29 -0.75 -5.84 -7.94
C THR A 29 -1.42 -5.11 -9.08
N GLU A 30 -1.45 -3.78 -9.02
CA GLU A 30 -1.91 -2.96 -10.13
C GLU A 30 -0.95 -3.04 -11.32
N ARG A 31 -1.38 -2.57 -12.49
CA ARG A 31 -0.52 -2.55 -13.67
C ARG A 31 0.58 -1.50 -13.49
N ALA A 32 1.79 -1.80 -13.97
CA ALA A 32 2.87 -0.81 -13.96
C ALA A 32 2.45 0.45 -14.73
N PHE A 33 2.80 1.62 -14.19
CA PHE A 33 2.49 2.94 -14.77
C PHE A 33 0.99 3.24 -14.94
N SER A 34 0.10 2.60 -14.17
CA SER A 34 -1.34 2.90 -14.20
C SER A 34 -1.81 3.84 -13.08
N HIS A 35 -0.89 4.37 -12.28
CA HIS A 35 -1.16 5.41 -11.27
C HIS A 35 -1.08 6.76 -11.97
N ASP A 36 -2.18 7.16 -12.60
CA ASP A 36 -2.25 8.39 -13.39
C ASP A 36 -2.18 9.68 -12.54
N ASP A 37 -2.41 9.61 -11.21
CA ASP A 37 -2.56 10.78 -10.34
C ASP A 37 -1.80 10.70 -9.01
N PHE A 38 -0.61 10.09 -8.99
CA PHE A 38 0.15 10.03 -7.73
C PHE A 38 0.66 11.42 -7.34
N PRO A 39 0.25 11.99 -6.19
CA PRO A 39 0.59 13.37 -5.85
C PRO A 39 2.11 13.53 -5.69
N ASP A 40 2.61 14.63 -6.26
CA ASP A 40 3.98 15.12 -6.08
C ASP A 40 4.05 16.27 -5.05
N GLU A 41 2.94 16.54 -4.37
CA GLU A 41 2.88 17.54 -3.31
C GLU A 41 3.44 16.99 -2.00
N PRO A 42 4.12 17.83 -1.19
CA PRO A 42 4.54 17.45 0.15
C PRO A 42 3.36 17.02 1.02
N GLY A 43 3.44 15.83 1.61
CA GLY A 43 2.37 15.28 2.43
C GLY A 43 2.70 13.89 2.98
N ILE A 44 1.72 13.30 3.68
CA ILE A 44 1.81 11.96 4.26
C ILE A 44 0.84 11.04 3.53
N PHE A 45 1.35 9.87 3.13
CA PHE A 45 0.57 8.80 2.54
C PHE A 45 -0.08 7.98 3.64
N HIS A 46 -1.41 7.96 3.63
CA HIS A 46 -2.22 7.21 4.58
C HIS A 46 -2.75 5.93 3.94
N CYS A 47 -2.93 4.89 4.74
CA CYS A 47 -3.59 3.66 4.32
C CYS A 47 -5.05 3.94 3.96
N ILE A 48 -5.49 3.57 2.76
CA ILE A 48 -6.89 3.76 2.36
C ILE A 48 -7.90 2.96 3.21
N CYS A 49 -7.44 1.90 3.88
CA CYS A 49 -8.31 1.06 4.71
C CYS A 49 -8.46 1.60 6.14
N CYS A 50 -7.33 1.91 6.80
CA CYS A 50 -7.30 2.23 8.22
C CYS A 50 -6.88 3.66 8.55
N ASP A 51 -6.58 4.47 7.54
CA ASP A 51 -6.13 5.85 7.66
C ASP A 51 -4.83 6.01 8.48
N ALA A 52 -4.06 4.93 8.65
CA ALA A 52 -2.76 4.98 9.32
C ALA A 52 -1.76 5.71 8.43
N ALA A 53 -0.96 6.60 9.02
CA ALA A 53 0.15 7.28 8.35
C ALA A 53 1.29 6.28 8.06
N LEU A 54 1.52 5.98 6.78
CA LEU A 54 2.48 4.93 6.36
C LEU A 54 3.80 5.52 5.88
N PHE A 55 3.77 6.51 4.99
CA PHE A 55 4.97 7.03 4.31
C PHE A 55 4.94 8.55 4.21
N ASP A 56 6.12 9.17 4.27
CA ASP A 56 6.30 10.60 3.99
C ASP A 56 6.64 10.81 2.51
N HIS A 57 6.09 11.84 1.88
CA HIS A 57 6.48 12.28 0.54
C HIS A 57 7.98 12.61 0.44
N ALA A 58 8.61 13.10 1.50
CA ALA A 58 10.06 13.34 1.54
C ALA A 58 10.89 12.06 1.35
N ALA A 59 10.33 10.89 1.69
CA ALA A 59 10.96 9.59 1.49
C ALA A 59 10.62 8.97 0.12
N LYS A 60 9.67 9.53 -0.63
CA LYS A 60 9.31 9.11 -1.99
C LYS A 60 10.47 9.41 -2.94
N PHE A 61 10.70 8.52 -3.89
CA PHE A 61 11.63 8.74 -4.99
C PHE A 61 11.13 8.07 -6.26
N ASP A 62 11.50 8.61 -7.42
CA ASP A 62 11.24 7.96 -8.70
C ASP A 62 12.27 6.85 -8.93
N SER A 63 11.79 5.61 -8.95
CA SER A 63 12.57 4.41 -9.21
C SER A 63 12.52 3.98 -10.68
N GLY A 64 11.62 4.56 -11.48
CA GLY A 64 11.34 4.12 -12.85
C GLY A 64 10.70 2.72 -12.95
N THR A 65 10.31 2.10 -11.83
CA THR A 65 9.69 0.76 -11.85
C THR A 65 8.22 0.79 -12.28
N GLY A 66 7.62 1.98 -12.29
CA GLY A 66 6.20 2.15 -12.55
C GLY A 66 5.33 1.70 -11.38
N TRP A 67 5.79 1.90 -10.13
CA TRP A 67 5.00 1.90 -8.89
C TRP A 67 5.61 2.88 -7.88
N PRO A 68 4.81 3.44 -6.95
CA PRO A 68 5.32 4.32 -5.90
C PRO A 68 6.43 3.67 -5.07
N SER A 69 7.56 4.35 -4.94
CA SER A 69 8.74 3.83 -4.25
C SER A 69 9.16 4.78 -3.13
N PHE A 70 9.43 4.21 -1.95
CA PHE A 70 9.79 4.94 -0.74
C PHE A 70 11.05 4.36 -0.13
N ARG A 71 11.91 5.22 0.45
CA ARG A 71 13.16 4.80 1.09
C ARG A 71 12.96 4.19 2.48
N ALA A 72 11.95 4.65 3.20
CA ALA A 72 11.64 4.21 4.56
C ALA A 72 10.16 4.50 4.90
N PRO A 73 9.53 3.70 5.78
CA PRO A 73 8.25 4.03 6.39
C PRO A 73 8.37 5.23 7.33
N LEU A 74 7.24 5.89 7.60
CA LEU A 74 7.17 6.99 8.55
C LEU A 74 7.41 6.51 10.00
N ASP A 75 6.80 5.39 10.37
CA ASP A 75 7.00 4.69 11.64
C ASP A 75 7.05 3.18 11.40
N ASN A 76 8.00 2.50 12.04
CA ASN A 76 8.15 1.04 11.96
C ASN A 76 6.99 0.28 12.62
N GLY A 77 6.12 0.96 13.38
CA GLY A 77 4.96 0.37 14.02
C GLY A 77 3.72 0.19 13.14
N MET A 78 3.65 0.85 11.97
CA MET A 78 2.48 0.85 11.08
C MET A 78 2.69 0.04 9.79
N VAL A 79 3.93 -0.38 9.55
CA VAL A 79 4.30 -1.13 8.35
C VAL A 79 4.96 -2.44 8.78
N ALA A 80 4.31 -3.54 8.48
CA ALA A 80 4.82 -4.88 8.70
C ALA A 80 5.33 -5.50 7.39
N THR A 81 6.15 -6.54 7.52
CA THR A 81 6.72 -7.24 6.37
C THR A 81 6.51 -8.75 6.49
N SER A 82 6.19 -9.38 5.36
CA SER A 82 6.03 -10.82 5.21
C SER A 82 6.94 -11.33 4.11
N GLU A 83 7.39 -12.58 4.22
CA GLU A 83 8.13 -13.23 3.14
C GLU A 83 7.14 -13.82 2.13
N ASP A 84 7.19 -13.33 0.89
CA ASP A 84 6.40 -13.84 -0.22
C ASP A 84 7.27 -14.76 -1.10
N ARG A 85 6.84 -16.03 -1.21
CA ARG A 85 7.49 -17.07 -2.01
C ARG A 85 6.74 -17.43 -3.29
N SER A 86 5.77 -16.62 -3.67
CA SER A 86 4.99 -16.84 -4.89
C SER A 86 5.86 -16.73 -6.15
N LEU A 87 5.39 -17.34 -7.23
CA LEU A 87 6.05 -17.31 -8.55
C LEU A 87 7.51 -17.81 -8.54
N PHE A 88 7.87 -18.70 -7.61
CA PHE A 88 9.24 -19.22 -7.42
C PHE A 88 10.28 -18.12 -7.14
N MET A 89 9.85 -16.94 -6.70
CA MET A 89 10.70 -15.84 -6.30
C MET A 89 10.65 -15.67 -4.79
N ARG A 90 11.66 -15.02 -4.21
CA ARG A 90 11.63 -14.61 -2.80
C ARG A 90 11.55 -13.10 -2.74
N ARG A 91 10.42 -12.59 -2.27
CA ARG A 91 10.10 -11.17 -2.14
C ARG A 91 9.75 -10.86 -0.68
N THR A 92 9.86 -9.61 -0.32
CA THR A 92 9.38 -9.11 0.97
C THR A 92 8.18 -8.24 0.68
N GLU A 93 7.00 -8.76 1.03
CA GLU A 93 5.75 -8.02 0.94
C GLU A 93 5.66 -7.04 2.11
N VAL A 94 5.16 -5.85 1.81
CA VAL A 94 4.95 -4.77 2.77
C VAL A 94 3.44 -4.61 2.95
N HIS A 95 2.96 -4.65 4.18
CA HIS A 95 1.54 -4.52 4.51
C HIS A 95 1.33 -3.63 5.74
N CYS A 96 0.12 -3.07 5.85
CA CYS A 96 -0.35 -2.32 7.00
C CYS A 96 -0.92 -3.25 8.07
#